data_AF-A0A918CLP7-F1
#
_entry.id   AF-A0A918CLP7-F1
#
_cell.length_a   1.000
_cell.length_b   1.000
_cell.length_c   1.000
_cell.angle_alpha   90.00
_cell.angle_beta   90.00
_cell.angle_gamma   90.00
#
_symmetry.space_group_name_H-M   'P 1'
#
loop_
_entity.id
_entity.type
_entity.pdbx_description
1 polymer ?
#
loop_
_entity_poly.entity_id
_entity_poly.type
_entity_poly.pdbx_seq_one_letter_code
_entity_poly.pdbx_strand_id
1 'polypeptide(L)'
;MPERYASVLDEPAFSPDALSFFGWYELDKRQWNWIAPESTGFYAFPDLLNTSLSRLLISPSADLYNTWAEEYYDLDFDLKSVTHIFRFLPLAKNTIDILNPDLGLSDIEGDADEIGYPIVDKS
;
A
#
# COMPACT_ATOMS: atom_id res chain seq x y z
N MET A 1 -10.00 16.89 10.07
CA MET A 1 -9.06 16.92 8.91
C MET A 1 -8.90 18.36 8.44
N PRO A 2 -7.70 18.79 7.99
CA PRO A 2 -7.51 20.11 7.39
C PRO A 2 -8.41 20.33 6.17
N GLU A 3 -8.96 21.55 6.02
CA GLU A 3 -9.89 21.91 4.94
C GLU A 3 -9.33 21.65 3.54
N ARG A 4 -8.01 21.81 3.35
CA ARG A 4 -7.31 21.53 2.10
C ARG A 4 -7.42 20.07 1.60
N TYR A 5 -7.81 19.14 2.46
CA TYR A 5 -8.01 17.73 2.09
C TYR A 5 -9.51 17.36 2.00
N ALA A 6 -10.42 18.30 2.24
CA ALA A 6 -11.87 18.05 2.24
C ALA A 6 -12.36 17.51 0.89
N SER A 7 -11.87 18.05 -0.21
CA SER A 7 -12.29 17.65 -1.56
C SER A 7 -11.91 16.21 -1.91
N VAL A 8 -10.93 15.61 -1.22
CA VAL A 8 -10.56 14.21 -1.45
C VAL A 8 -11.70 13.27 -1.06
N LEU A 9 -12.57 13.67 -0.11
CA LEU A 9 -13.73 12.85 0.28
C LEU A 9 -14.82 12.80 -0.79
N ASP A 10 -14.81 13.73 -1.75
CA ASP A 10 -15.76 13.78 -2.85
C ASP A 10 -15.28 12.96 -4.08
N GLU A 11 -14.04 12.46 -4.06
CA GLU A 11 -13.51 11.63 -5.14
C GLU A 11 -14.25 10.28 -5.19
N PRO A 12 -14.70 9.81 -6.36
CA PRO A 12 -15.44 8.56 -6.50
C PRO A 12 -14.71 7.31 -5.97
N ALA A 13 -13.37 7.38 -5.86
CA ALA A 13 -12.55 6.30 -5.32
C ALA A 13 -12.71 6.10 -3.80
N PHE A 14 -13.30 7.07 -3.08
CA PHE A 14 -13.54 6.98 -1.64
C PHE A 14 -15.02 6.84 -1.33
N SER A 15 -15.31 6.10 -0.26
CA SER A 15 -16.66 5.94 0.29
C SER A 15 -16.63 6.36 1.75
N PRO A 16 -16.99 7.62 2.07
CA PRO A 16 -16.94 8.15 3.44
C PRO A 16 -17.72 7.29 4.45
N ASP A 17 -18.84 6.70 4.00
CA ASP A 17 -19.70 5.84 4.83
C ASP A 17 -19.07 4.49 5.19
N ALA A 18 -18.03 4.06 4.47
CA ALA A 18 -17.30 2.80 4.70
C ALA A 18 -15.92 3.02 5.34
N LEU A 19 -15.60 4.25 5.75
CA LEU A 19 -14.27 4.63 6.23
C LEU A 19 -14.05 4.21 7.70
N SER A 20 -13.03 3.41 7.96
CA SER A 20 -12.61 3.12 9.35
C SER A 20 -11.86 4.30 9.97
N PHE A 21 -10.97 4.94 9.22
CA PHE A 21 -10.25 6.15 9.61
C PHE A 21 -9.66 6.89 8.40
N PHE A 22 -9.40 8.18 8.56
CA PHE A 22 -8.67 9.03 7.63
C PHE A 22 -7.28 9.38 8.18
N GLY A 23 -6.24 9.19 7.38
CA GLY A 23 -4.86 9.52 7.72
C GLY A 23 -4.22 10.50 6.74
N TRP A 24 -3.37 11.41 7.23
CA TRP A 24 -2.55 12.27 6.36
C TRP A 24 -1.21 12.57 7.02
N TYR A 25 -0.18 12.74 6.19
CA TYR A 25 1.12 13.20 6.62
C TYR A 25 1.18 14.72 6.61
N GLU A 26 1.47 15.33 7.76
CA GLU A 26 1.65 16.78 7.88
C GLU A 26 3.12 17.13 7.73
N LEU A 27 3.49 17.74 6.60
CA LEU A 27 4.88 18.04 6.24
C LEU A 27 5.59 18.94 7.26
N ASP A 28 4.90 19.98 7.76
CA ASP A 28 5.49 20.95 8.71
C ASP A 28 5.89 20.30 10.04
N LYS A 29 5.08 19.34 10.51
CA LYS A 29 5.31 18.63 11.76
C LYS A 29 6.02 17.29 11.58
N ARG A 30 6.19 16.84 10.33
CA ARG A 30 6.76 15.54 9.95
C ARG A 30 6.12 14.36 10.68
N GLN A 31 4.79 14.40 10.83
CA GLN A 31 4.04 13.37 11.55
C GLN A 31 2.79 12.95 10.79
N TRP A 32 2.42 11.68 10.96
CA TRP A 32 1.10 11.19 10.56
C TRP A 32 0.06 11.69 11.56
N ASN A 33 -1.05 12.20 11.04
CA ASN A 33 -2.23 12.53 11.81
C ASN A 33 -3.39 11.66 11.33
N TRP A 34 -4.33 11.41 12.24
CA TRP A 34 -5.43 10.47 12.01
C TRP A 34 -6.73 11.02 12.60
N ILE A 35 -7.85 10.71 11.97
CA ILE A 35 -9.21 10.93 12.49
C ILE A 35 -10.02 9.68 12.16
N ALA A 36 -10.87 9.22 13.06
CA ALA A 36 -11.89 8.22 12.76
C ALA A 36 -13.29 8.83 12.84
N PRO A 37 -14.26 8.35 12.03
CA PRO A 37 -15.66 8.62 12.26
C PRO A 37 -16.10 8.16 13.66
N GLU A 38 -17.16 8.76 14.20
CA GLU A 38 -17.73 8.35 15.49
C GLU A 38 -18.15 6.87 15.50
N SER A 39 -18.59 6.34 14.35
CA SER A 39 -19.01 4.94 14.17
C SER A 39 -17.91 3.92 14.42
N THR A 40 -16.63 4.27 14.21
CA THR A 40 -15.49 3.39 14.49
C THR A 40 -15.30 3.16 15.99
N GLY A 41 -15.77 4.10 16.83
CA GLY A 41 -15.63 4.05 18.29
C GLY A 41 -14.23 4.45 18.76
N PHE A 42 -14.16 5.35 19.74
CA PHE A 42 -12.90 5.91 20.25
C PHE A 42 -11.94 4.86 20.81
N TYR A 43 -12.46 3.76 21.35
CA TYR A 43 -11.65 2.68 21.93
C TYR A 43 -11.02 1.74 20.90
N ALA A 44 -11.63 1.58 19.72
CA ALA A 44 -11.08 0.71 18.67
C ALA A 44 -10.00 1.41 17.84
N PHE A 45 -10.02 2.74 17.80
CA PHE A 45 -9.11 3.53 16.96
C PHE A 45 -7.61 3.34 17.28
N PRO A 46 -7.16 3.36 18.56
CA PRO A 46 -5.76 3.05 18.88
C PRO A 46 -5.33 1.66 18.42
N ASP A 47 -6.21 0.66 18.51
CA ASP A 47 -5.91 -0.71 18.08
C ASP A 47 -5.81 -0.81 16.56
N LEU A 48 -6.69 -0.11 15.82
CA LEU A 48 -6.63 -0.02 14.36
C LEU A 48 -5.32 0.60 13.87
N LEU A 49 -4.81 1.62 14.56
CA LEU A 49 -3.51 2.23 14.27
C LEU A 49 -2.33 1.33 14.62
N ASN A 50 -2.54 0.25 15.38
CA ASN A 50 -1.51 -0.73 15.73
C ASN A 50 -1.53 -2.00 14.86
N THR A 51 -2.39 -2.06 13.83
CA THR A 51 -2.47 -3.20 12.89
C THR A 51 -1.24 -3.30 11.98
N SER A 52 -1.03 -4.48 11.39
CA SER A 52 0.05 -4.71 10.42
C SER A 52 -0.07 -3.77 9.21
N LEU A 53 -1.30 -3.47 8.75
CA LEU A 53 -1.54 -2.54 7.64
C LEU A 53 -1.20 -1.09 7.98
N SER A 54 -1.60 -0.57 9.14
CA SER A 54 -1.28 0.82 9.51
C SER A 54 0.22 1.03 9.68
N ARG A 55 0.93 0.03 10.25
CA ARG A 55 2.39 0.06 10.33
C ARG A 55 3.04 0.05 8.95
N LEU A 56 2.52 -0.78 8.04
CA LEU A 56 2.99 -0.84 6.65
C LEU A 56 2.84 0.51 5.96
N LEU A 57 1.71 1.19 6.12
CA LEU A 57 1.48 2.52 5.51
C LEU A 57 2.41 3.61 6.07
N ILE A 58 2.80 3.54 7.35
CA ILE A 58 3.63 4.56 8.00
C ILE A 58 5.12 4.33 7.74
N SER A 59 5.57 3.08 7.82
CA SER A 59 6.97 2.69 7.74
C SER A 59 7.08 1.36 7.00
N PRO A 60 6.91 1.37 5.66
CA PRO A 60 6.83 0.15 4.89
C PRO A 60 8.19 -0.58 4.88
N SER A 61 8.17 -1.91 5.04
CA SER A 61 9.32 -2.78 4.81
C SER A 61 8.90 -4.07 4.11
N ALA A 62 9.84 -4.73 3.44
CA ALA A 62 9.57 -5.99 2.74
C ALA A 62 9.09 -7.08 3.70
N ASP A 63 9.73 -7.21 4.87
CA ASP A 63 9.32 -8.18 5.90
C ASP A 63 7.91 -7.91 6.42
N LEU A 64 7.58 -6.64 6.69
CA LEU A 64 6.27 -6.26 7.20
C LEU A 64 5.18 -6.46 6.16
N TYR A 65 5.47 -6.14 4.89
CA TYR A 65 4.55 -6.44 3.79
C TYR A 65 4.33 -7.94 3.66
N ASN A 66 5.40 -8.74 3.71
CA ASN A 66 5.32 -10.19 3.53
C ASN A 66 4.46 -10.83 4.63
N THR A 67 4.71 -10.51 5.91
CA THR A 67 3.86 -10.98 7.02
C THR A 67 2.41 -10.53 6.87
N TRP A 68 2.17 -9.26 6.54
CA TRP A 68 0.80 -8.77 6.35
C TRP A 68 0.10 -9.46 5.17
N ALA A 69 0.82 -9.70 4.07
CA ALA A 69 0.27 -10.30 2.87
C ALA A 69 -0.02 -11.80 3.07
N GLU A 70 0.81 -12.51 3.83
CA GLU A 70 0.55 -13.88 4.29
C GLU A 70 -0.76 -13.93 5.09
N GLU A 71 -0.92 -13.05 6.08
CA GLU A 71 -2.14 -12.98 6.90
C GLU A 71 -3.39 -12.59 6.10
N TYR A 72 -3.26 -11.68 5.13
CA TYR A 72 -4.39 -11.06 4.44
C TYR A 72 -4.84 -11.81 3.18
N TYR A 73 -3.89 -12.28 2.37
CA TYR A 73 -4.16 -12.99 1.12
C TYR A 73 -4.05 -14.51 1.26
N ASP A 74 -3.57 -15.03 2.40
CA ASP A 74 -3.24 -16.45 2.58
C ASP A 74 -2.19 -16.92 1.56
N LEU A 75 -1.21 -16.05 1.25
CA LEU A 75 -0.15 -16.28 0.27
C LEU A 75 1.23 -16.06 0.90
N ASP A 76 2.08 -17.09 0.81
CA ASP A 76 3.50 -17.01 1.20
C ASP A 76 4.33 -16.58 -0.02
N PHE A 77 4.67 -15.29 -0.07
CA PHE A 77 5.53 -14.75 -1.12
C PHE A 77 7.01 -14.98 -0.81
N ASP A 78 7.82 -15.24 -1.83
CA ASP A 78 9.28 -15.23 -1.67
C ASP A 78 9.76 -13.83 -1.21
N LEU A 79 10.32 -13.76 -0.01
CA LEU A 79 10.79 -12.51 0.61
C LEU A 79 11.84 -11.79 -0.25
N LYS A 80 12.65 -12.52 -1.04
CA LYS A 80 13.62 -11.90 -1.95
C LYS A 80 12.92 -11.12 -3.05
N SER A 81 11.86 -11.68 -3.63
CA SER A 81 11.05 -11.04 -4.65
C SER A 81 10.34 -9.80 -4.09
N VAL A 82 9.74 -9.87 -2.90
CA VAL A 82 9.17 -8.68 -2.22
C VAL A 82 10.25 -7.63 -1.94
N THR A 83 11.43 -8.06 -1.49
CA THR A 83 12.57 -7.15 -1.25
C THR A 83 13.05 -6.45 -2.52
N HIS A 84 13.01 -7.12 -3.68
CA HIS A 84 13.31 -6.49 -4.96
C HIS A 84 12.32 -5.36 -5.27
N ILE A 85 11.03 -5.58 -5.00
CA ILE A 85 10.00 -4.55 -5.21
C ILE A 85 10.28 -3.31 -4.36
N PHE A 86 10.55 -3.52 -3.07
CA PHE A 86 10.86 -2.46 -2.11
C PHE A 86 12.15 -1.70 -2.40
N ARG A 87 13.09 -2.33 -3.11
CA ARG A 87 14.34 -1.70 -3.57
C ARG A 87 14.21 -1.04 -4.93
N PHE A 88 13.01 -1.03 -5.51
CA PHE A 88 12.74 -0.45 -6.81
C PHE A 88 13.64 -1.02 -7.92
N LEU A 89 13.91 -2.33 -7.85
CA LEU A 89 14.71 -3.02 -8.86
C LEU A 89 13.84 -3.32 -10.10
N PRO A 90 14.43 -3.35 -11.31
CA PRO A 90 13.69 -3.63 -12.53
C PRO A 90 12.90 -4.94 -12.46
N LEU A 91 11.62 -4.91 -12.87
CA LEU A 91 10.80 -6.11 -13.00
C LEU A 91 11.31 -6.95 -14.16
N ALA A 92 11.59 -8.21 -13.86
CA ALA A 92 11.91 -9.24 -14.83
C ALA A 92 10.82 -10.31 -14.82
N LYS A 93 10.67 -11.02 -15.94
CA LYS A 93 9.69 -12.12 -16.08
C LYS A 93 9.72 -13.09 -14.88
N ASN A 94 10.90 -13.51 -14.44
CA ASN A 94 11.03 -14.41 -13.30
C ASN A 94 10.45 -13.85 -12.00
N THR A 95 10.59 -12.55 -11.73
CA THR A 95 10.02 -11.93 -10.53
C THR A 95 8.50 -11.86 -10.63
N ILE A 96 7.96 -11.61 -11.82
CA ILE A 96 6.52 -11.61 -12.08
C ILE A 96 5.97 -13.03 -11.87
N ASP A 97 6.59 -14.04 -12.49
CA ASP A 97 6.16 -15.44 -12.38
C ASP A 97 6.12 -15.92 -10.91
N ILE A 98 7.02 -15.43 -10.05
CA ILE A 98 7.05 -15.76 -8.61
C ILE A 98 5.92 -15.05 -7.84
N LEU A 99 5.63 -13.79 -8.15
CA LEU A 99 4.64 -13.00 -7.43
C LEU A 99 3.20 -13.25 -7.92
N ASN A 100 3.03 -13.44 -9.22
CA ASN A 100 1.75 -13.71 -9.84
C ASN A 100 1.96 -14.51 -11.16
N PRO A 101 1.87 -15.85 -11.12
CA PRO A 101 2.12 -16.70 -12.28
C PRO A 101 1.06 -16.56 -13.39
N ASP A 102 -0.07 -15.91 -13.11
CA ASP A 102 -1.14 -15.67 -14.08
C ASP A 102 -0.89 -14.43 -14.94
N LEU A 103 0.15 -13.64 -14.62
CA LEU A 103 0.52 -12.42 -15.36
C LEU A 103 1.82 -12.60 -16.14
N GLY A 104 1.82 -12.06 -17.37
CA GLY A 104 3.01 -11.90 -18.20
C GLY A 104 3.58 -10.49 -18.12
N LEU A 105 4.78 -10.33 -18.67
CA LEU A 105 5.44 -9.01 -18.75
C LEU A 105 4.61 -8.00 -19.56
N SER A 106 3.97 -8.44 -20.65
CA SER A 106 3.11 -7.58 -21.47
C SER A 106 1.88 -7.08 -20.74
N ASP A 107 1.41 -7.79 -19.72
CA ASP A 107 0.22 -7.42 -18.96
C ASP A 107 0.52 -6.29 -17.97
N ILE A 108 1.79 -6.11 -17.59
CA ILE A 108 2.23 -5.11 -16.60
C ILE A 108 2.99 -3.93 -17.19
N GLU A 109 3.40 -4.00 -18.47
CA GLU A 109 4.23 -2.97 -19.12
C GLU A 109 3.56 -1.59 -19.08
N GLY A 110 2.25 -1.52 -19.31
CA GLY A 110 1.48 -0.27 -19.25
C GLY A 110 1.40 0.32 -17.85
N ASP A 111 1.03 -0.51 -16.86
CA ASP A 111 0.88 -0.08 -15.47
C ASP A 111 2.22 0.38 -14.87
N ALA A 112 3.30 -0.33 -15.22
CA ALA A 112 4.64 0.02 -14.79
C ALA A 112 5.09 1.38 -15.37
N ASP A 113 4.84 1.64 -16.66
CA ASP A 113 5.14 2.94 -17.28
C ASP A 113 4.33 4.07 -16.62
N GLU A 114 3.04 3.84 -16.36
CA GLU A 114 2.14 4.81 -15.73
C GLU A 114 2.64 5.25 -14.35
N ILE A 115 3.13 4.32 -13.53
CA ILE A 115 3.64 4.62 -12.18
C ILE A 115 5.16 4.87 -12.14
N GLY A 116 5.84 4.81 -13.29
CA GLY A 116 7.29 4.99 -13.43
C GLY A 116 8.14 3.86 -12.83
N TYR A 117 7.61 2.64 -12.75
CA TYR A 117 8.32 1.47 -12.24
C TYR A 117 9.27 0.87 -13.30
N PRO A 118 10.53 0.56 -12.97
CA PRO A 118 11.47 0.04 -13.96
C PRO A 118 11.12 -1.39 -14.38
N ILE A 119 11.21 -1.66 -15.68
CA ILE A 119 11.15 -3.00 -16.26
C ILE A 119 12.51 -3.30 -16.90
N VAL A 120 12.93 -4.57 -16.89
CA VAL A 120 14.11 -4.99 -17.66
C VAL A 120 13.81 -4.79 -19.15
N ASP A 121 14.51 -3.83 -19.77
CA ASP A 121 14.38 -3.55 -21.21
C ASP A 121 14.55 -4.85 -22.01
N LYS A 122 13.58 -5.11 -22.90
CA LYS A 122 13.78 -6.07 -23.99
C LYS A 122 14.86 -5.48 -24.90
N SER A 123 16.06 -6.04 -24.83
CA SER A 123 17.15 -5.78 -25.78
C SER A 123 16.72 -6.13 -27.20
#